data_AF-A0A1B9IUK4-F1
#
_entry.id   AF-A0A1B9IUK4-F1
#
_cell.length_a   1.000
_cell.length_b   1.000
_cell.length_c   1.000
_cell.angle_alpha   90.00
_cell.angle_beta   90.00
_cell.angle_gamma   90.00
#
_symmetry.space_group_name_H-M   'P 1'
#
loop_
_entity.id
_entity.type
_entity.pdbx_description
1 polymer ?
#
loop_
_entity_poly.entity_id
_entity_poly.type
_entity_poly.pdbx_seq_one_letter_code
_entity_poly.pdbx_strand_id
1 'polypeptide(L)'
;MFESSSPTLTWTNVLIGLLFILFDSLLSLVLGLGIGGSLMVAAGRCVLQLSVMGLILDKVFASNNIWGVFGIAALLNVLGAFEATYNKSKRRFSNMFPLILASMLSGTVPISVIGTRFAMSQNPFWKPDQYVPIIGMILGNAISAIGIALNTVHKEFSENKDKVETYLAFGASRFEACKPVGKEALKLALLPTVNQMSVIGLISIPGMMTGAIIGGQSVENAARLQMIIMFMISASSALCTLLALFFSLTTLVDSRCRIRPDRLDSRKPIFYRYRDLAGEKIWKGLKGLKCWGRKENGTEEERRGLLDGRQND
;
A
#
# COMPACT_ATOMS: atom_id res chain seq x y z
N MET A 1 32.93 18.06 19.90
CA MET A 1 31.68 17.58 20.52
C MET A 1 30.60 18.55 20.09
N PHE A 2 30.01 18.35 18.91
CA PHE A 2 28.90 19.18 18.43
C PHE A 2 27.64 18.60 19.05
N GLU A 3 27.21 19.16 20.17
CA GLU A 3 25.93 18.86 20.77
C GLU A 3 24.84 19.54 19.93
N SER A 4 24.51 18.93 18.78
CA SER A 4 23.42 19.38 17.93
C SER A 4 22.11 19.05 18.63
N SER A 5 21.55 20.01 19.37
CA SER A 5 20.17 19.96 19.86
C SER A 5 19.26 19.66 18.68
N SER A 6 18.83 18.41 18.58
CA SER A 6 17.93 17.97 17.52
C SER A 6 16.62 18.75 17.67
N PRO A 7 16.09 19.36 16.59
CA PRO A 7 14.88 20.17 16.70
C PRO A 7 13.72 19.29 17.19
N THR A 8 13.05 19.72 18.27
CA THR A 8 11.87 19.04 18.79
C THR A 8 10.70 19.28 17.84
N LEU A 9 10.23 18.21 17.19
CA LEU A 9 9.14 18.29 16.24
C LEU A 9 7.80 18.39 16.98
N THR A 10 7.06 19.48 16.73
CA THR A 10 5.71 19.69 17.29
C THR A 10 4.63 19.31 16.29
N TRP A 11 3.38 19.18 16.76
CA TRP A 11 2.22 18.94 15.89
C TRP A 11 2.03 20.01 14.80
N THR A 12 2.50 21.24 15.04
CA THR A 12 2.52 22.32 14.05
C THR A 12 3.36 21.95 12.83
N ASN A 13 4.52 21.29 13.02
CA ASN A 13 5.36 20.86 11.90
C ASN A 13 4.68 19.77 11.06
N VAL A 14 3.93 18.89 11.70
CA VAL A 14 3.13 17.87 11.01
C VAL A 14 2.01 18.53 10.19
N LEU A 15 1.35 19.56 10.74
CA LEU A 15 0.33 20.35 10.01
C LEU A 15 0.93 21.09 8.81
N ILE A 16 2.12 21.66 8.96
CA ILE A 16 2.84 22.28 7.83
C ILE A 16 3.13 21.24 6.74
N GLY A 17 3.57 20.03 7.12
CA GLY A 17 3.76 18.93 6.17
C GLY A 17 2.46 18.51 5.45
N LEU A 18 1.32 18.59 6.13
CA LEU A 18 0.01 18.29 5.54
C LEU A 18 -0.37 19.28 4.43
N LEU A 19 0.18 20.50 4.42
CA LEU A 19 -0.04 21.47 3.35
C LEU A 19 0.48 20.98 1.99
N PHE A 20 1.57 20.20 1.96
CA PHE A 20 2.08 19.61 0.72
C PHE A 20 1.06 18.62 0.12
N ILE A 21 0.40 17.83 0.96
CA ILE A 21 -0.65 16.91 0.52
C ILE A 21 -1.90 17.67 0.05
N LEU A 22 -2.23 18.80 0.70
CA LEU A 22 -3.33 19.66 0.24
C LEU A 22 -3.04 20.25 -1.14
N PHE A 23 -1.80 20.67 -1.38
CA PHE A 23 -1.35 21.14 -2.68
C PHE A 23 -1.48 20.05 -3.76
N ASP A 24 -1.01 18.83 -3.49
CA ASP A 24 -1.15 17.68 -4.40
C ASP A 24 -2.62 17.34 -4.67
N SER A 25 -3.47 17.42 -3.64
CA SER A 25 -4.91 17.21 -3.76
C SER A 25 -5.57 18.27 -4.64
N LEU A 26 -5.17 19.54 -4.49
CA LEU A 26 -5.65 20.63 -5.33
C LEU A 26 -5.21 20.46 -6.78
N LEU A 27 -3.94 20.12 -7.02
CA LEU A 27 -3.45 19.80 -8.37
C LEU A 27 -4.22 18.63 -8.98
N SER A 28 -4.54 17.60 -8.19
CA SER A 28 -5.35 16.47 -8.64
C SER A 28 -6.76 16.89 -9.09
N LEU A 29 -7.36 17.90 -8.44
CA LEU A 29 -8.64 18.47 -8.84
C LEU A 29 -8.53 19.31 -10.11
N VAL A 30 -7.48 20.14 -10.24
CA VAL A 30 -7.25 20.97 -11.41
C VAL A 30 -6.98 20.12 -12.65
N LEU A 31 -6.17 19.07 -12.52
CA LEU A 31 -5.82 18.15 -13.60
C LEU A 31 -6.87 17.04 -13.83
N GLY A 32 -7.93 16.97 -13.01
CA GLY A 32 -9.00 15.97 -13.16
C GLY A 32 -8.56 14.52 -12.91
N LEU A 33 -7.48 14.30 -12.14
CA LEU A 33 -6.88 12.97 -11.92
C LEU A 33 -7.73 12.06 -11.03
N GLY A 34 -8.61 12.62 -10.19
CA GLY A 34 -9.52 11.84 -9.33
C GLY A 34 -8.84 11.15 -8.13
N ILE A 35 -7.60 11.51 -7.80
CA ILE A 35 -6.81 10.89 -6.72
C ILE A 35 -6.84 11.74 -5.43
N GLY A 36 -7.08 13.04 -5.50
CA GLY A 36 -6.95 13.97 -4.36
C GLY A 36 -7.72 13.53 -3.10
N GLY A 37 -8.97 13.08 -3.24
CA GLY A 37 -9.75 12.56 -2.10
C GLY A 37 -9.14 11.30 -1.47
N SER A 38 -8.54 10.42 -2.28
CA SER A 38 -7.83 9.23 -1.77
C SER A 38 -6.52 9.59 -1.06
N LEU A 39 -5.84 10.65 -1.52
CA LEU A 39 -4.60 11.15 -0.92
C LEU A 39 -4.86 11.77 0.46
N MET A 40 -5.92 12.58 0.59
CA MET A 40 -6.35 13.14 1.88
C MET A 40 -6.70 12.04 2.90
N VAL A 41 -7.46 11.02 2.48
CA VAL A 41 -7.79 9.89 3.36
C VAL A 41 -6.53 9.10 3.75
N ALA A 42 -5.59 8.91 2.81
CA ALA A 42 -4.33 8.25 3.10
C ALA A 42 -3.47 9.06 4.10
N ALA A 43 -3.42 10.38 3.97
CA ALA A 43 -2.71 11.26 4.90
C ALA A 43 -3.33 11.22 6.30
N GLY A 44 -4.65 11.30 6.42
CA GLY A 44 -5.35 11.16 7.71
C GLY A 44 -5.08 9.80 8.37
N ARG A 45 -5.15 8.71 7.59
CA ARG A 45 -4.77 7.36 8.06
C ARG A 45 -3.31 7.31 8.52
N CYS A 46 -2.40 7.91 7.77
CA CYS A 46 -0.97 7.94 8.09
C CYS A 46 -0.71 8.62 9.45
N VAL A 47 -1.26 9.81 9.67
CA VAL A 47 -1.10 10.54 10.95
C VAL A 47 -1.64 9.72 12.12
N LEU A 48 -2.84 9.15 12.00
CA LEU A 48 -3.43 8.32 13.04
C LEU A 48 -2.62 7.04 13.29
N GLN A 49 -2.21 6.34 12.23
CA GLN A 49 -1.47 5.08 12.34
C GLN A 49 -0.09 5.28 12.94
N LEU A 50 0.66 6.31 12.52
CA LEU A 50 1.98 6.59 13.08
C LEU A 50 1.89 7.07 14.54
N SER A 51 0.88 7.87 14.88
CA SER A 51 0.66 8.32 16.28
C SER A 51 0.36 7.14 17.20
N VAL A 52 -0.54 6.25 16.78
CA VAL A 52 -0.89 5.03 17.54
C VAL A 52 0.32 4.09 17.63
N MET A 53 1.05 3.88 16.52
CA MET A 53 2.22 3.02 16.49
C MET A 53 3.32 3.54 17.42
N GLY A 54 3.55 4.85 17.49
CA GLY A 54 4.52 5.44 18.41
C GLY A 54 4.23 5.11 19.88
N LEU A 55 2.96 5.21 20.29
CA LEU A 55 2.53 4.88 21.66
C LEU A 55 2.61 3.38 21.97
N ILE A 56 2.32 2.53 20.98
CA ILE A 56 2.41 1.08 21.13
C ILE A 56 3.87 0.64 21.25
N LEU A 57 4.75 1.12 20.35
CA LEU A 57 6.15 0.73 20.32
C LEU A 57 6.88 1.09 21.62
N ASP A 58 6.62 2.26 22.18
CA ASP A 58 7.24 2.69 23.44
C ASP A 58 6.97 1.69 24.59
N LYS A 59 5.69 1.30 24.75
CA LYS A 59 5.29 0.29 25.76
C LYS A 59 5.90 -1.08 25.52
N VAL A 60 6.06 -1.45 24.26
CA VAL A 60 6.55 -2.79 23.87
C VAL A 60 8.05 -2.88 24.08
N PHE A 61 8.78 -1.83 23.71
CA PHE A 61 10.22 -1.73 23.93
C PHE A 61 10.53 -1.70 25.43
N ALA A 62 9.70 -1.00 26.23
CA ALA A 62 9.82 -0.99 27.68
C ALA A 62 9.55 -2.36 28.33
N SER A 63 8.59 -3.13 27.81
CA SER A 63 8.23 -4.44 28.38
C SER A 63 9.27 -5.54 28.15
N ASN A 64 10.10 -5.43 27.11
CA ASN A 64 11.11 -6.42 26.67
C ASN A 64 10.65 -7.90 26.74
N ASN A 65 9.36 -8.16 26.53
CA ASN A 65 8.75 -9.47 26.66
C ASN A 65 8.60 -10.12 25.28
N ILE A 66 9.12 -11.35 25.16
CA ILE A 66 9.08 -12.14 23.92
C ILE A 66 7.64 -12.31 23.39
N TRP A 67 6.66 -12.48 24.29
CA TRP A 67 5.25 -12.61 23.93
C TRP A 67 4.67 -11.33 23.34
N GLY A 68 5.15 -10.16 23.79
CA GLY A 68 4.76 -8.87 23.22
C GLY A 68 5.26 -8.72 21.78
N VAL A 69 6.51 -9.11 21.51
CA VAL A 69 7.10 -9.07 20.16
C VAL A 69 6.37 -10.00 19.21
N PHE A 70 6.09 -11.25 19.63
CA PHE A 70 5.30 -12.19 18.82
C PHE A 70 3.87 -11.70 18.62
N GLY A 71 3.24 -11.13 19.64
CA GLY A 71 1.90 -10.56 19.56
C GLY A 71 1.80 -9.46 18.50
N ILE A 72 2.78 -8.54 18.47
CA ILE A 72 2.83 -7.49 17.45
C ILE A 72 3.16 -8.06 16.08
N ALA A 73 4.12 -8.98 15.97
CA ALA A 73 4.46 -9.60 14.69
C ALA A 73 3.24 -10.32 14.08
N ALA A 74 2.44 -10.99 14.90
CA ALA A 74 1.18 -11.61 14.51
C ALA A 74 0.13 -10.56 14.12
N LEU A 75 -0.03 -9.50 14.92
CA LEU A 75 -0.94 -8.38 14.64
C LEU A 75 -0.62 -7.72 13.30
N LEU A 76 0.65 -7.39 13.05
CA LEU A 76 1.11 -6.78 11.80
C LEU A 76 0.86 -7.71 10.60
N ASN A 77 1.02 -9.02 10.76
CA ASN A 77 0.68 -9.99 9.71
C ASN A 77 -0.82 -10.01 9.39
N VAL A 78 -1.67 -10.02 10.42
CA VAL A 78 -3.13 -10.00 10.25
C VAL A 78 -3.59 -8.70 9.60
N LEU A 79 -3.11 -7.56 10.08
CA LEU A 79 -3.39 -6.25 9.49
C LEU A 79 -2.86 -6.14 8.06
N GLY A 80 -1.67 -6.71 7.79
CA GLY A 80 -1.09 -6.75 6.47
C GLY A 80 -1.90 -7.59 5.48
N ALA A 81 -2.33 -8.79 5.89
CA ALA A 81 -3.20 -9.63 5.07
C ALA A 81 -4.57 -8.98 4.82
N PHE A 82 -5.10 -8.26 5.82
CA PHE A 82 -6.31 -7.48 5.67
C PHE A 82 -6.13 -6.36 4.64
N GLU A 83 -5.05 -5.58 4.74
CA GLU A 83 -4.74 -4.49 3.81
C GLU A 83 -4.52 -5.00 2.38
N ALA A 84 -3.76 -6.10 2.22
CA ALA A 84 -3.51 -6.74 0.93
C ALA A 84 -4.82 -7.24 0.28
N THR A 85 -5.71 -7.84 1.07
CA THR A 85 -6.96 -8.44 0.59
C THR A 85 -8.03 -7.39 0.29
N TYR A 86 -8.25 -6.44 1.21
CA TYR A 86 -9.41 -5.54 1.16
C TYR A 86 -9.11 -4.17 0.59
N ASN A 87 -7.87 -3.69 0.68
CA ASN A 87 -7.50 -2.35 0.22
C ASN A 87 -6.71 -2.36 -1.09
N LYS A 88 -5.81 -3.34 -1.27
CA LYS A 88 -4.96 -3.42 -2.47
C LYS A 88 -5.57 -4.22 -3.62
N SER A 89 -6.39 -5.24 -3.34
CA SER A 89 -7.03 -6.01 -4.41
C SER A 89 -8.31 -5.35 -4.92
N LYS A 90 -8.39 -5.11 -6.24
CA LYS A 90 -9.60 -4.54 -6.87
C LYS A 90 -10.77 -5.52 -6.92
N ARG A 91 -10.49 -6.82 -7.05
CA ARG A 91 -11.49 -7.89 -7.10
C ARG A 91 -11.21 -8.91 -6.01
N ARG A 92 -12.26 -9.54 -5.49
CA ARG A 92 -12.16 -10.49 -4.36
C ARG A 92 -12.72 -11.84 -4.76
N PHE A 93 -12.20 -12.89 -4.15
CA PHE A 93 -12.73 -14.24 -4.29
C PHE A 93 -12.96 -14.88 -2.92
N SER A 94 -13.80 -15.92 -2.88
CA SER A 94 -14.13 -16.62 -1.63
C SER A 94 -12.87 -17.16 -0.96
N ASN A 95 -12.74 -16.96 0.35
CA ASN A 95 -11.58 -17.39 1.16
C ASN A 95 -10.23 -16.73 0.80
N MET A 96 -10.25 -15.55 0.15
CA MET A 96 -9.02 -14.83 -0.18
C MET A 96 -8.21 -14.43 1.06
N PHE A 97 -8.84 -13.91 2.12
CA PHE A 97 -8.14 -13.47 3.33
C PHE A 97 -7.28 -14.57 3.99
N PRO A 98 -7.81 -15.77 4.33
CA PRO A 98 -7.00 -16.80 4.97
C PRO A 98 -5.89 -17.32 4.05
N LEU A 99 -6.09 -17.34 2.73
CA LEU A 99 -5.06 -17.74 1.76
C LEU A 99 -3.92 -16.72 1.70
N ILE A 100 -4.22 -15.43 1.65
CA ILE A 100 -3.21 -14.36 1.67
C ILE A 100 -2.50 -14.33 3.02
N LEU A 101 -3.22 -14.49 4.13
CA LEU A 101 -2.63 -14.59 5.46
C LEU A 101 -1.65 -15.76 5.54
N ALA A 102 -2.02 -16.93 5.01
CA ALA A 102 -1.12 -18.09 4.94
C ALA A 102 0.12 -17.79 4.08
N SER A 103 -0.05 -17.19 2.89
CA SER A 103 1.09 -16.80 2.05
C SER A 103 2.04 -15.83 2.75
N MET A 104 1.49 -14.84 3.46
CA MET A 104 2.29 -13.86 4.21
C MET A 104 3.01 -14.52 5.37
N LEU A 105 2.33 -15.30 6.21
CA LEU A 105 2.96 -15.99 7.33
C LEU A 105 4.09 -16.92 6.86
N SER A 106 3.85 -17.70 5.80
CA SER A 106 4.84 -18.60 5.21
C SER A 106 6.03 -17.85 4.62
N GLY A 107 5.86 -16.63 4.12
CA GLY A 107 6.95 -15.85 3.53
C GLY A 107 7.65 -14.88 4.47
N THR A 108 6.97 -14.33 5.47
CA THR A 108 7.58 -13.34 6.36
C THR A 108 8.22 -13.99 7.56
N VAL A 109 7.57 -14.98 8.19
CA VAL A 109 8.06 -15.55 9.47
C VAL A 109 9.38 -16.28 9.31
N PRO A 110 9.57 -17.21 8.34
CA PRO A 110 10.84 -17.91 8.19
C PRO A 110 11.98 -16.94 7.86
N ILE A 111 11.72 -15.98 6.97
CA ILE A 111 12.74 -15.02 6.52
C ILE A 111 13.09 -14.03 7.62
N SER A 112 12.12 -13.54 8.40
CA SER A 112 12.41 -12.65 9.53
C SER A 112 13.21 -13.36 10.61
N VAL A 113 12.85 -14.60 10.96
CA VAL A 113 13.55 -15.37 12.00
C VAL A 113 14.95 -15.76 11.54
N ILE A 114 15.10 -16.36 10.35
CA ILE A 114 16.40 -16.80 9.83
C ILE A 114 17.30 -15.59 9.56
N GLY A 115 16.77 -14.54 8.92
CA GLY A 115 17.53 -13.33 8.60
C GLY A 115 18.01 -12.60 9.85
N THR A 116 17.15 -12.40 10.83
CA THR A 116 17.56 -11.69 12.07
C THR A 116 18.52 -12.53 12.90
N ARG A 117 18.29 -13.84 13.00
CA ARG A 117 19.15 -14.74 13.79
C ARG A 117 20.52 -14.95 13.16
N PHE A 118 20.57 -15.31 11.88
CA PHE A 118 21.81 -15.74 11.23
C PHE A 118 22.47 -14.62 10.44
N ALA A 119 21.74 -13.89 9.60
CA ALA A 119 22.34 -12.87 8.75
C ALA A 119 22.74 -11.62 9.55
N MET A 120 21.93 -11.21 10.51
CA MET A 120 22.20 -10.04 11.36
C MET A 120 22.93 -10.41 12.67
N SER A 121 23.18 -11.70 12.90
CA SER A 121 23.85 -12.24 14.10
C SER A 121 23.27 -11.70 15.42
N GLN A 122 21.96 -11.40 15.46
CA GLN A 122 21.34 -10.86 16.66
C GLN A 122 21.02 -11.96 17.66
N ASN A 123 21.49 -11.76 18.90
CA ASN A 123 21.19 -12.61 20.03
C ASN A 123 20.68 -11.76 21.21
N PRO A 124 19.43 -11.94 21.67
CA PRO A 124 18.36 -12.74 21.06
C PRO A 124 17.88 -12.15 19.72
N PHE A 125 17.30 -12.98 18.84
CA PHE A 125 16.80 -12.51 17.54
C PHE A 125 15.53 -11.64 17.67
N TRP A 126 14.83 -11.71 18.80
CA TRP A 126 13.57 -11.00 19.06
C TRP A 126 13.77 -9.64 19.73
N LYS A 127 14.95 -9.02 19.61
CA LYS A 127 15.18 -7.66 20.14
C LYS A 127 14.11 -6.70 19.60
N PRO A 128 13.24 -6.14 20.46
CA PRO A 128 12.03 -5.43 20.00
C PRO A 128 12.32 -4.25 19.08
N ASP A 129 13.35 -3.47 19.41
CA ASP A 129 13.81 -2.25 18.74
C ASP A 129 14.26 -2.50 17.29
N GLN A 130 14.76 -3.70 16.99
CA GLN A 130 15.22 -4.06 15.65
C GLN A 130 14.19 -4.94 14.93
N TYR A 131 13.68 -5.98 15.60
CA TYR A 131 12.85 -6.99 14.96
C TYR A 131 11.49 -6.45 14.49
N VAL A 132 10.84 -5.60 15.30
CA VAL A 132 9.51 -5.07 14.96
C VAL A 132 9.56 -4.16 13.72
N PRO A 133 10.48 -3.18 13.61
CA PRO A 133 10.63 -2.41 12.38
C PRO A 133 10.99 -3.26 11.15
N ILE A 134 11.89 -4.26 11.30
CA ILE A 134 12.30 -5.16 10.20
C ILE A 134 11.09 -5.93 9.65
N ILE A 135 10.30 -6.55 10.53
CA ILE A 135 9.06 -7.22 10.13
C ILE A 135 8.10 -6.23 9.44
N GLY A 136 7.94 -5.02 10.00
CA GLY A 136 7.08 -4.00 9.42
C GLY A 136 7.45 -3.65 7.98
N MET A 137 8.74 -3.48 7.68
CA MET A 137 9.20 -3.21 6.31
C MET A 137 9.04 -4.40 5.38
N ILE A 138 9.32 -5.62 5.86
CA ILE A 138 9.12 -6.85 5.08
C ILE A 138 7.65 -6.98 4.69
N LEU A 139 6.75 -6.83 5.65
CA LEU A 139 5.30 -6.90 5.42
C LEU A 139 4.81 -5.80 4.49
N GLY A 140 5.24 -4.55 4.70
CA GLY A 140 4.84 -3.41 3.86
C GLY A 140 5.18 -3.60 2.37
N ASN A 141 6.38 -4.12 2.09
CA ASN A 141 6.80 -4.44 0.73
C ASN A 141 6.05 -5.66 0.17
N ALA A 142 5.86 -6.71 0.96
CA ALA A 142 5.09 -7.89 0.56
C ALA A 142 3.63 -7.56 0.21
N ILE A 143 2.96 -6.71 0.99
CA ILE A 143 1.58 -6.24 0.73
C ILE A 143 1.49 -5.56 -0.64
N SER A 144 2.47 -4.70 -0.95
CA SER A 144 2.50 -3.97 -2.21
C SER A 144 2.76 -4.90 -3.39
N ALA A 145 3.70 -5.85 -3.26
CA ALA A 145 3.99 -6.85 -4.28
C ALA A 145 2.78 -7.77 -4.55
N ILE A 146 2.14 -8.30 -3.50
CA ILE A 146 0.91 -9.10 -3.61
C ILE A 146 -0.19 -8.29 -4.29
N GLY A 147 -0.38 -7.03 -3.90
CA GLY A 147 -1.37 -6.15 -4.50
C GLY A 147 -1.17 -5.96 -6.01
N ILE A 148 0.07 -5.75 -6.45
CA ILE A 148 0.41 -5.66 -7.88
C ILE A 148 0.12 -6.99 -8.58
N ALA A 149 0.61 -8.10 -8.02
CA ALA A 149 0.45 -9.43 -8.59
C ALA A 149 -1.03 -9.81 -8.80
N LEU A 150 -1.86 -9.63 -7.77
CA LEU A 150 -3.29 -9.94 -7.83
C LEU A 150 -4.02 -9.06 -8.85
N ASN A 151 -3.72 -7.76 -8.88
CA ASN A 151 -4.32 -6.87 -9.86
C ASN A 151 -3.90 -7.21 -11.30
N THR A 152 -2.64 -7.61 -11.51
CA THR A 152 -2.17 -8.11 -12.82
C THR A 152 -2.89 -9.38 -13.21
N VAL A 153 -3.00 -10.38 -12.32
CA VAL A 153 -3.77 -11.60 -12.59
C VAL A 153 -5.19 -11.26 -12.97
N HIS A 154 -5.87 -10.41 -12.20
CA HIS A 154 -7.25 -10.01 -12.51
C HIS A 154 -7.39 -9.30 -13.85
N LYS A 155 -6.39 -8.50 -14.25
CA LYS A 155 -6.35 -7.85 -15.55
C LYS A 155 -6.18 -8.89 -16.67
N GLU A 156 -5.19 -9.78 -16.55
CA GLU A 156 -4.91 -10.83 -17.52
C GLU A 156 -6.09 -11.78 -17.72
N PHE A 157 -6.78 -12.18 -16.66
CA PHE A 157 -7.99 -13.01 -16.78
C PHE A 157 -9.19 -12.25 -17.37
N SER A 158 -9.19 -10.92 -17.32
CA SER A 158 -10.26 -10.10 -17.90
C SER A 158 -10.01 -9.79 -19.38
N GLU A 159 -8.74 -9.62 -19.79
CA GLU A 159 -8.35 -9.22 -21.15
C GLU A 159 -7.95 -10.43 -22.03
N ASN A 160 -7.32 -11.45 -21.46
CA ASN A 160 -6.76 -12.61 -22.18
C ASN A 160 -7.49 -13.92 -21.85
N LYS A 161 -8.77 -13.83 -21.46
CA LYS A 161 -9.59 -15.00 -21.08
C LYS A 161 -9.60 -16.08 -22.16
N ASP A 162 -9.79 -15.68 -23.41
CA ASP A 162 -9.92 -16.58 -24.56
C ASP A 162 -8.64 -17.40 -24.78
N LYS A 163 -7.47 -16.81 -24.51
CA LYS A 163 -6.18 -17.54 -24.62
C LYS A 163 -6.11 -18.66 -23.60
N VAL A 164 -6.49 -18.38 -22.35
CA VAL A 164 -6.49 -19.39 -21.28
C VAL A 164 -7.49 -20.51 -21.58
N GLU A 165 -8.70 -20.17 -22.05
CA GLU A 165 -9.70 -21.16 -22.46
C GLU A 165 -9.23 -21.99 -23.66
N THR A 166 -8.52 -21.37 -24.61
CA THR A 166 -7.91 -22.08 -25.74
C THR A 166 -6.89 -23.11 -25.26
N TYR A 167 -5.94 -22.74 -24.39
CA TYR A 167 -4.98 -23.72 -23.84
C TYR A 167 -5.68 -24.90 -23.15
N LEU A 168 -6.72 -24.63 -22.37
CA LEU A 168 -7.50 -25.68 -21.70
C LEU A 168 -8.26 -26.55 -22.71
N ALA A 169 -8.77 -25.99 -23.81
CA ALA A 169 -9.43 -26.74 -24.87
C ALA A 169 -8.47 -27.66 -25.64
N PHE A 170 -7.19 -27.27 -25.78
CA PHE A 170 -6.12 -28.11 -26.33
C PHE A 170 -5.57 -29.14 -25.33
N GLY A 171 -6.18 -29.28 -24.14
CA GLY A 171 -5.82 -30.29 -23.15
C GLY A 171 -4.69 -29.88 -22.20
N ALA A 172 -4.28 -28.61 -22.19
CA ALA A 172 -3.28 -28.12 -21.24
C ALA A 172 -3.81 -28.25 -19.79
N SER A 173 -2.91 -28.59 -18.87
CA SER A 173 -3.22 -28.59 -17.44
C SER A 173 -3.46 -27.16 -16.93
N ARG A 174 -4.15 -27.03 -15.79
CA ARG A 174 -4.40 -25.73 -15.13
C ARG A 174 -3.11 -24.94 -14.90
N PHE A 175 -2.03 -25.63 -14.53
CA PHE A 175 -0.73 -25.02 -14.29
C PHE A 175 -0.09 -24.50 -15.57
N GLU A 176 -0.17 -25.26 -16.67
CA GLU A 176 0.39 -24.85 -17.96
C GLU A 176 -0.37 -23.64 -18.53
N ALA A 177 -1.70 -23.66 -18.47
CA ALA A 177 -2.53 -22.54 -18.94
C ALA A 177 -2.29 -21.26 -18.12
N CYS A 178 -2.05 -21.37 -16.81
CA CYS A 178 -1.84 -20.22 -15.93
C CYS A 178 -0.38 -19.76 -15.81
N LYS A 179 0.59 -20.58 -16.23
CA LYS A 179 2.02 -20.28 -16.14
C LYS A 179 2.42 -18.93 -16.76
N PRO A 180 1.98 -18.54 -17.98
CA PRO A 180 2.33 -17.24 -18.55
C PRO A 180 1.78 -16.08 -17.71
N VAL A 181 0.54 -16.19 -17.23
CA VAL A 181 -0.11 -15.18 -16.39
C VAL A 181 0.62 -15.02 -15.06
N GLY A 182 0.94 -16.14 -14.39
CA GLY A 182 1.67 -16.13 -13.12
C GLY A 182 3.08 -15.57 -13.26
N LYS A 183 3.79 -15.88 -14.36
CA LYS A 183 5.13 -15.35 -14.63
C LYS A 183 5.12 -13.84 -14.80
N GLU A 184 4.18 -13.30 -15.58
CA GLU A 184 4.10 -11.86 -15.79
C GLU A 184 3.67 -11.12 -14.51
N ALA A 185 2.69 -11.67 -13.79
CA ALA A 185 2.27 -11.10 -12.50
C ALA A 185 3.40 -11.06 -11.47
N LEU A 186 4.18 -12.14 -11.35
CA LEU A 186 5.33 -12.18 -10.44
C LEU A 186 6.42 -11.20 -10.86
N LYS A 187 6.71 -11.11 -12.16
CA LYS A 187 7.70 -10.17 -12.71
C LYS A 187 7.30 -8.74 -12.36
N LEU A 188 6.08 -8.32 -12.70
CA LEU A 188 5.58 -6.97 -12.44
C LEU A 188 5.55 -6.64 -10.93
N ALA A 189 5.24 -7.61 -10.08
CA ALA A 189 5.22 -7.43 -8.64
C ALA A 189 6.61 -7.22 -8.02
N LEU A 190 7.66 -7.81 -8.61
CA LEU A 190 9.04 -7.71 -8.10
C LEU A 190 9.86 -6.57 -8.72
N LEU A 191 9.39 -5.98 -9.82
CA LEU A 191 10.05 -4.84 -10.46
C LEU A 191 10.35 -3.69 -9.49
N PRO A 192 9.44 -3.23 -8.60
CA PRO A 192 9.75 -2.15 -7.67
C PRO A 192 10.93 -2.48 -6.75
N THR A 193 11.01 -3.71 -6.26
CA THR A 193 12.09 -4.16 -5.37
C THR A 193 13.43 -4.22 -6.10
N VAL A 194 13.44 -4.73 -7.34
CA VAL A 194 14.64 -4.75 -8.18
C VAL A 194 15.12 -3.33 -8.48
N ASN A 195 14.21 -2.45 -8.89
CA ASN A 195 14.53 -1.06 -9.19
C ASN A 195 15.08 -0.32 -7.96
N GLN A 196 14.50 -0.56 -6.78
CA GLN A 196 15.00 0.02 -5.54
C GLN A 196 16.42 -0.46 -5.23
N MET A 197 16.71 -1.76 -5.34
CA MET A 197 18.06 -2.30 -5.13
C MET A 197 19.09 -1.71 -6.09
N SER A 198 18.72 -1.42 -7.34
CA SER A 198 19.63 -0.84 -8.33
C SER A 198 20.07 0.60 -8.01
N VAL A 199 19.27 1.36 -7.27
CA VAL A 199 19.50 2.81 -7.06
C VAL A 199 19.87 3.18 -5.63
N ILE A 200 19.62 2.30 -4.65
CA ILE A 200 19.74 2.59 -3.22
C ILE A 200 21.15 3.05 -2.80
N GLY A 201 22.21 2.57 -3.46
CA GLY A 201 23.58 2.99 -3.20
C GLY A 201 24.03 4.23 -3.98
N LEU A 202 23.28 4.63 -5.01
CA LEU A 202 23.67 5.70 -5.94
C LEU A 202 23.01 7.04 -5.62
N ILE A 203 21.72 7.03 -5.27
CA ILE A 203 20.92 8.27 -5.17
C ILE A 203 20.19 8.45 -3.83
N SER A 204 20.00 7.40 -3.04
CA SER A 204 19.07 7.44 -1.91
C SER A 204 19.57 6.65 -0.71
N ILE A 205 19.97 7.34 0.36
CA ILE A 205 20.30 6.71 1.64
C ILE A 205 19.01 6.30 2.35
N PRO A 206 18.77 5.00 2.62
CA PRO A 206 17.56 4.55 3.28
C PRO A 206 17.38 5.14 4.67
N GLY A 207 16.14 5.45 5.05
CA GLY A 207 15.85 6.10 6.32
C GLY A 207 16.35 5.33 7.55
N MET A 208 16.31 3.99 7.54
CA MET A 208 16.85 3.19 8.65
C MET A 208 18.38 3.21 8.69
N MET A 209 19.05 3.20 7.53
CA MET A 209 20.51 3.36 7.47
C MET A 209 20.92 4.73 8.03
N THR A 210 20.26 5.80 7.60
CA THR A 210 20.46 7.14 8.16
C THR A 210 20.16 7.17 9.66
N GLY A 211 19.08 6.53 10.11
CA GLY A 211 18.72 6.43 11.52
C GLY A 211 19.78 5.70 12.36
N ALA A 212 20.36 4.61 11.84
CA ALA A 212 21.44 3.88 12.49
C ALA A 212 22.72 4.74 12.60
N ILE A 213 23.03 5.50 11.56
CA ILE A 213 24.18 6.44 11.55
C ILE A 213 23.98 7.56 12.57
N ILE A 214 22.80 8.18 12.60
CA ILE A 214 22.45 9.22 13.59
C ILE A 214 22.46 8.64 15.01
N GLY A 215 22.05 7.37 15.16
CA GLY A 215 22.12 6.62 16.42
C GLY A 215 23.54 6.19 16.83
N GLY A 216 24.58 6.63 16.12
CA GLY A 216 25.98 6.40 16.50
C GLY A 216 26.58 5.08 16.00
N GLN A 217 25.88 4.32 15.15
CA GLN A 217 26.48 3.14 14.50
C GLN A 217 27.50 3.56 13.44
N SER A 218 28.54 2.73 13.24
CA SER A 218 29.48 2.95 12.14
C SER A 218 28.75 2.86 10.79
N VAL A 219 29.11 3.76 9.87
CA VAL A 219 28.51 3.81 8.52
C VAL A 219 28.64 2.47 7.79
N GLU A 220 29.78 1.80 7.98
CA GLU A 220 30.05 0.49 7.40
C GLU A 220 29.07 -0.59 7.91
N ASN A 221 28.80 -0.61 9.22
CA ASN A 221 27.85 -1.56 9.80
C ASN A 221 26.41 -1.22 9.39
N ALA A 222 26.04 0.05 9.36
CA ALA A 222 24.72 0.49 8.88
C ALA A 222 24.50 0.08 7.42
N ALA A 223 25.52 0.20 6.56
CA ALA A 223 25.46 -0.24 5.17
C ALA A 223 25.29 -1.77 5.05
N ARG A 224 26.04 -2.56 5.82
CA ARG A 224 25.90 -4.04 5.85
C ARG A 224 24.50 -4.47 6.30
N LEU A 225 23.98 -3.86 7.36
CA LEU A 225 22.61 -4.12 7.83
C LEU A 225 21.59 -3.81 6.74
N GLN A 226 21.71 -2.66 6.09
CA GLN A 226 20.79 -2.26 5.02
C GLN A 226 20.84 -3.21 3.82
N MET A 227 22.02 -3.72 3.44
CA MET A 227 22.15 -4.76 2.40
C MET A 227 21.37 -6.03 2.78
N ILE A 228 21.55 -6.52 4.01
CA ILE A 228 20.84 -7.70 4.52
C ILE A 228 19.32 -7.48 4.49
N ILE A 229 18.86 -6.32 4.95
CA ILE A 229 17.43 -5.97 4.97
C ILE A 229 16.83 -5.94 3.56
N MET A 230 17.55 -5.39 2.57
CA MET A 230 17.09 -5.40 1.18
C MET A 230 16.97 -6.82 0.62
N PHE A 231 17.91 -7.70 0.94
CA PHE A 231 17.83 -9.11 0.53
C PHE A 231 16.66 -9.84 1.21
N MET A 232 16.40 -9.55 2.49
CA MET A 232 15.24 -10.10 3.21
C MET A 232 13.91 -9.61 2.62
N ILE A 233 13.80 -8.31 2.31
CA ILE A 233 12.62 -7.73 1.66
C ILE A 233 12.38 -8.39 0.30
N SER A 234 13.43 -8.55 -0.50
CA SER A 234 13.35 -9.20 -1.82
C SER A 234 12.91 -10.65 -1.74
N ALA A 235 13.57 -11.46 -0.90
CA ALA A 235 13.24 -12.87 -0.72
C ALA A 235 11.81 -13.06 -0.20
N SER A 236 11.40 -12.24 0.78
CA SER A 236 10.07 -12.36 1.39
C SER A 236 8.97 -11.88 0.46
N SER A 237 9.17 -10.77 -0.25
CA SER A 237 8.20 -10.28 -1.23
C SER A 237 8.01 -11.31 -2.36
N ALA A 238 9.10 -11.94 -2.83
CA ALA A 238 9.04 -13.00 -3.83
C ALA A 238 8.27 -14.23 -3.34
N LEU A 239 8.59 -14.74 -2.15
CA LEU A 239 7.93 -15.93 -1.61
C LEU A 239 6.45 -15.69 -1.30
N CYS A 240 6.13 -14.58 -0.64
CA CYS A 240 4.75 -14.20 -0.33
C CYS A 240 3.93 -14.06 -1.62
N THR A 241 4.48 -13.39 -2.63
CA THR A 241 3.79 -13.18 -3.91
C THR A 241 3.60 -14.48 -4.67
N LEU A 242 4.61 -15.34 -4.71
CA LEU A 242 4.53 -16.64 -5.38
C LEU A 242 3.44 -17.52 -4.76
N LEU A 243 3.40 -17.61 -3.43
CA LEU A 243 2.37 -18.37 -2.71
C LEU A 243 0.97 -17.77 -2.92
N ALA A 244 0.86 -16.43 -2.87
CA ALA A 244 -0.41 -15.75 -3.12
C ALA A 244 -0.92 -15.99 -4.54
N LEU A 245 -0.03 -15.96 -5.53
CA LEU A 245 -0.35 -16.29 -6.93
C LEU A 245 -0.76 -17.74 -7.07
N PHE A 246 -0.05 -18.68 -6.46
CA PHE A 246 -0.39 -20.09 -6.49
C PHE A 246 -1.80 -20.33 -5.94
N PHE A 247 -2.14 -19.77 -4.78
CA PHE A 247 -3.49 -19.89 -4.21
C PHE A 247 -4.57 -19.16 -5.03
N SER A 248 -4.26 -17.98 -5.57
CA SER A 248 -5.19 -17.23 -6.41
C SER A 248 -5.52 -17.98 -7.70
N LEU A 249 -4.51 -18.48 -8.43
CA LEU A 249 -4.68 -19.20 -9.69
C LEU A 249 -5.40 -20.54 -9.50
N THR A 250 -5.07 -21.28 -8.45
CA THR A 250 -5.76 -22.54 -8.10
C THR A 250 -7.20 -22.32 -7.66
N THR A 251 -7.55 -21.14 -7.14
CA THR A 251 -8.94 -20.81 -6.76
C THR A 251 -9.77 -20.30 -7.94
N LEU A 252 -9.15 -19.56 -8.86
CA LEU A 252 -9.79 -18.93 -10.02
C LEU A 252 -10.07 -19.91 -11.17
N VAL A 253 -9.13 -20.84 -11.44
CA VAL A 253 -9.31 -21.90 -12.43
C VAL A 253 -9.66 -23.16 -11.68
N ASP A 254 -10.84 -23.75 -11.90
CA ASP A 254 -11.29 -24.92 -11.14
C ASP A 254 -10.64 -26.23 -11.60
N SER A 255 -10.74 -27.30 -10.79
CA SER A 255 -10.25 -28.66 -11.12
C SER A 255 -10.88 -29.26 -12.39
N ARG A 256 -11.99 -28.70 -12.87
CA ARG A 256 -12.63 -29.05 -14.15
C ARG A 256 -12.16 -28.20 -15.33
N CYS A 257 -10.98 -27.56 -15.26
CA CYS A 257 -10.41 -26.74 -16.33
C CYS A 257 -11.39 -25.68 -16.86
N ARG A 258 -12.10 -25.00 -15.95
CA ARG A 258 -13.00 -23.88 -16.27
C ARG A 258 -12.59 -22.66 -15.45
N ILE A 259 -12.57 -21.51 -16.11
CA ILE A 259 -12.47 -20.22 -15.45
C ILE A 259 -13.82 -19.98 -14.75
N ARG A 260 -13.81 -19.71 -13.45
CA ARG A 260 -15.04 -19.39 -12.70
C ARG A 260 -15.13 -17.86 -12.48
N PRO A 261 -15.67 -17.10 -13.45
CA PRO A 261 -15.90 -15.67 -13.26
C PRO A 261 -16.86 -15.39 -12.10
N ASP A 262 -17.75 -16.33 -11.77
CA ASP A 262 -18.75 -16.24 -10.70
C ASP A 262 -18.15 -16.09 -9.29
N ARG A 263 -16.86 -16.43 -9.11
CA ARG A 263 -16.16 -16.27 -7.83
C ARG A 263 -15.47 -14.92 -7.69
N LEU A 264 -15.44 -14.08 -8.72
CA LEU A 264 -14.90 -12.73 -8.66
C LEU A 264 -16.00 -11.75 -8.22
N ASP A 265 -16.12 -11.55 -6.91
CA ASP A 265 -16.97 -10.48 -6.41
C ASP A 265 -16.27 -9.12 -6.64
N SER A 266 -16.87 -8.31 -7.50
CA SER A 266 -16.43 -6.94 -7.81
C SER A 266 -17.08 -5.90 -6.89
N ARG A 267 -17.88 -6.32 -5.88
CA ARG A 267 -18.46 -5.39 -4.91
C ARG A 267 -17.34 -4.66 -4.17
N LYS A 268 -17.35 -3.32 -4.21
CA LYS A 268 -16.46 -2.46 -3.42
C LYS A 268 -16.65 -2.73 -1.91
N PRO A 269 -15.61 -2.64 -1.07
CA PRO A 269 -15.77 -2.76 0.38
C PRO A 269 -16.78 -1.74 0.91
N ILE A 270 -17.54 -2.09 1.96
CA ILE A 270 -18.60 -1.25 2.54
C ILE A 270 -18.08 0.16 2.87
N PHE A 271 -16.85 0.26 3.37
CA PHE A 271 -16.19 1.52 3.69
C PHE A 271 -15.96 2.43 2.47
N TYR A 272 -15.55 1.86 1.33
CA TYR A 272 -15.37 2.61 0.07
C TYR A 272 -16.70 3.09 -0.51
N ARG A 273 -17.78 2.32 -0.31
CA ARG A 273 -19.14 2.73 -0.72
C ARG A 273 -19.61 3.94 0.08
N TYR A 274 -19.37 3.98 1.39
CA TYR A 274 -19.65 5.14 2.23
C TYR A 274 -18.77 6.35 1.87
N ARG A 275 -17.49 6.13 1.56
CA ARG A 275 -16.58 7.20 1.11
C ARG A 275 -17.02 7.81 -0.23
N ASP A 276 -17.33 6.99 -1.23
CA ASP A 276 -17.76 7.48 -2.54
C ASP A 276 -19.09 8.25 -2.41
N LEU A 277 -20.02 7.80 -1.53
CA LEU A 277 -21.25 8.52 -1.18
C LEU A 277 -20.98 9.86 -0.46
N ALA A 278 -20.02 9.89 0.48
CA ALA A 278 -19.63 11.11 1.18
C ALA A 278 -18.92 12.09 0.24
N GLY A 279 -18.04 11.60 -0.63
CA GLY A 279 -17.37 12.38 -1.66
C GLY A 279 -18.34 12.95 -2.69
N GLU A 280 -19.36 12.19 -3.10
CA GLU A 280 -20.43 12.69 -3.97
C GLU A 280 -21.26 13.80 -3.30
N LYS A 281 -21.55 13.68 -1.99
CA LYS A 281 -22.23 14.74 -1.23
C LYS A 281 -21.38 16.01 -1.14
N ILE A 282 -20.09 15.87 -0.84
CA ILE A 282 -19.16 17.02 -0.77
C ILE A 282 -19.00 17.67 -2.15
N TRP A 283 -18.89 16.87 -3.22
CA TRP A 283 -18.81 17.38 -4.60
C TRP A 283 -20.09 18.09 -5.04
N LYS A 284 -21.27 17.56 -4.69
CA LYS A 284 -22.56 18.24 -4.92
C LYS A 284 -22.67 19.53 -4.10
N GLY A 285 -22.17 19.55 -2.86
CA GLY A 285 -22.08 20.76 -2.05
C GLY A 285 -21.17 21.84 -2.67
N LEU A 286 -19.99 21.44 -3.15
CA LEU A 286 -19.03 22.32 -3.82
C LEU A 286 -19.57 22.86 -5.16
N LYS A 287 -20.24 22.01 -5.97
CA LYS A 287 -20.94 22.48 -7.17
C LYS A 287 -22.12 23.40 -6.84
N GLY A 288 -22.84 23.16 -5.75
CA GLY A 288 -23.90 24.04 -5.26
C GLY A 288 -23.39 25.44 -4.91
N LEU A 289 -22.27 25.53 -4.20
CA LEU A 289 -21.57 26.79 -3.89
C LEU A 289 -21.06 27.50 -5.15
N LYS A 290 -20.52 26.76 -6.12
CA LYS A 290 -20.04 27.31 -7.40
C LYS A 290 -21.17 27.81 -8.30
N CYS A 291 -22.37 27.23 -8.21
CA CYS A 291 -23.57 27.72 -8.90
C CYS A 291 -24.23 28.92 -8.20
N TRP A 292 -24.10 29.04 -6.88
CA TRP A 292 -24.60 30.21 -6.15
C TRP A 292 -23.84 31.48 -6.54
N GLY A 293 -22.50 31.44 -6.56
CA GLY A 293 -21.68 32.60 -6.94
C GLY A 293 -21.82 33.06 -8.39
N ARG A 294 -22.42 32.25 -9.27
CA ARG A 294 -22.70 32.62 -10.67
C ARG A 294 -24.11 33.20 -10.87
N LYS A 295 -25.01 33.06 -9.89
CA LYS A 295 -26.38 33.60 -9.97
C LYS A 295 -26.49 35.05 -9.49
N GLU A 296 -25.62 35.50 -8.58
CA GLU A 296 -25.63 36.89 -8.12
C GLU A 296 -25.09 37.87 -9.18
N ASN A 297 -24.04 37.51 -9.94
CA ASN A 297 -23.48 38.42 -10.95
C ASN A 297 -24.33 38.58 -12.21
N GLY A 298 -25.25 37.65 -12.50
CA GLY A 298 -26.11 37.74 -13.70
C GLY A 298 -27.33 38.65 -13.54
N THR A 299 -27.71 39.00 -12.30
CA THR A 299 -29.01 39.67 -12.06
C THR A 299 -28.87 41.20 -11.95
N GLU A 300 -27.69 41.72 -11.62
CA GLU A 300 -27.45 43.19 -11.59
C GLU A 300 -27.11 43.79 -12.96
N GLU A 301 -26.38 43.08 -13.82
CA GLU A 301 -26.06 43.57 -15.18
C GLU A 301 -27.31 43.57 -16.08
N GLU A 302 -28.18 42.56 -15.99
CA GLU A 302 -29.46 42.54 -16.73
C GLU A 302 -30.43 43.64 -16.25
N ARG A 303 -30.42 43.99 -14.95
CA ARG A 303 -31.25 45.09 -14.43
C ARG A 303 -30.74 46.48 -14.84
N ARG A 304 -29.42 46.66 -15.02
CA ARG A 304 -28.85 47.93 -15.51
C ARG A 304 -29.09 48.13 -17.02
N GLY A 305 -29.02 47.07 -17.82
CA GLY A 305 -29.30 47.16 -19.26
C GLY A 305 -30.75 47.52 -19.62
N LEU A 306 -31.71 47.21 -18.75
CA LEU A 306 -33.13 47.49 -18.98
C LEU A 306 -33.57 48.91 -18.59
N LEU A 307 -32.76 49.66 -17.84
CA LEU A 307 -33.07 51.04 -17.45
C LEU A 307 -32.44 52.08 -18.41
N ASP A 308 -31.34 51.72 -19.07
CA ASP A 308 -30.64 52.61 -20.02
C ASP A 308 -31.30 52.62 -21.42
N GLY A 309 -32.06 51.58 -21.76
CA GLY A 309 -32.77 51.46 -23.04
C GLY A 309 -34.10 52.23 -23.14
N ARG A 310 -34.46 53.03 -22.13
CA ARG A 310 -35.77 53.72 -22.06
C ARG A 310 -35.70 55.25 -21.98
N GLN A 311 -34.52 55.83 -22.16
CA GLN A 311 -34.31 57.29 -22.09
C GLN A 311 -33.93 57.96 -23.41
N ASN A 312 -33.93 57.23 -24.52
CA ASN A 312 -33.75 57.79 -25.87
C ASN A 312 -34.95 57.43 -26.76
N ASP A 313 -36.09 58.05 -26.47
CA ASP A 313 -37.19 58.33 -27.42
C ASP A 313 -37.48 59.84 -27.37
#